data_AF-A0A9P4P0W5-F1
#
_entry.id   AF-A0A9P4P0W5-F1
#
_cell.length_a   1.000
_cell.length_b   1.000
_cell.length_c   1.000
_cell.angle_alpha   90.00
_cell.angle_beta   90.00
_cell.angle_gamma   90.00
#
_symmetry.space_group_name_H-M   'P 1'
#
loop_
_entity.id
_entity.type
_entity.pdbx_description
1 polymer ?
#
loop_
_entity_poly.entity_id
_entity_poly.type
_entity_poly.pdbx_seq_one_letter_code
_entity_poly.pdbx_strand_id
1 'polypeptide(L)'
;EEEPATQQTTSFNGKLRHFTYTGITTTASPSGVAPTPKPTPKRKQLAEQASPSPAKKRRPSSKYAPPSKYAHLSPLTDILEPNLICVFVGFNPGVRTATSGHAYAHPSNSFWKLLHSSGLTDRRCRPEEDVDLPRLYAMGNTNIVSRPSKDVAELAKQEVIAGVPILDNKIHKFKPEAVCIVGKSIWEAIWQYRNGKKPTKAEFSYGWQEERHNMGKLPWDEGVEVDGDDEDWVGARVFVATSTSGLSASLKPAEKEAIWKPFGDWVQQRRVER
;
A
#
# COMPACT_ATOMS: atom_id res chain seq x y z
N GLU A 1 -41.12 -38.53 14.35
CA GLU A 1 -40.80 -38.83 12.93
C GLU A 1 -41.36 -37.69 12.11
N GLU A 2 -40.49 -36.89 11.49
CA GLU A 2 -40.78 -36.12 10.27
C GLU A 2 -39.45 -35.56 9.75
N GLU A 3 -39.12 -35.93 8.51
CA GLU A 3 -37.88 -35.58 7.81
C GLU A 3 -37.84 -34.09 7.38
N PRO A 4 -36.66 -33.47 7.27
CA PRO A 4 -36.53 -32.20 6.57
C PRO A 4 -36.28 -32.39 5.06
N ALA A 5 -37.01 -31.58 4.28
CA ALA A 5 -37.00 -31.52 2.83
C ALA A 5 -35.61 -31.23 2.20
N THR A 6 -35.38 -31.90 1.08
CA THR A 6 -34.20 -31.86 0.21
C THR A 6 -34.04 -30.50 -0.46
N GLN A 7 -32.90 -29.83 -0.28
CA GLN A 7 -32.50 -28.66 -1.07
C GLN A 7 -31.82 -29.11 -2.37
N GLN A 8 -32.37 -28.66 -3.50
CA GLN A 8 -31.85 -28.89 -4.84
C GLN A 8 -30.52 -28.17 -5.05
N THR A 9 -29.51 -28.93 -5.47
CA THR A 9 -28.22 -28.44 -5.94
C THR A 9 -28.33 -27.96 -7.39
N THR A 10 -28.11 -26.68 -7.62
CA THR A 10 -27.77 -26.18 -8.97
C THR A 10 -26.27 -25.90 -9.02
N SER A 11 -25.57 -26.83 -9.67
CA SER A 11 -24.17 -26.72 -10.04
C SER A 11 -24.03 -25.77 -11.22
N PHE A 12 -23.17 -24.74 -11.12
CA PHE A 12 -22.63 -24.08 -12.31
C PHE A 12 -21.22 -23.53 -12.09
N ASN A 13 -20.29 -24.05 -12.89
CA ASN A 13 -18.95 -23.54 -13.21
C ASN A 13 -17.88 -23.40 -12.11
N GLY A 14 -17.60 -24.50 -11.40
CA GLY A 14 -16.26 -25.13 -11.40
C GLY A 14 -14.98 -24.31 -11.15
N LYS A 15 -15.03 -23.10 -10.59
CA LYS A 15 -13.85 -22.27 -10.29
C LYS A 15 -13.95 -21.64 -8.92
N LEU A 16 -13.88 -22.48 -7.89
CA LEU A 16 -13.56 -22.08 -6.51
C LEU A 16 -12.86 -23.26 -5.83
N ARG A 17 -11.55 -23.36 -6.04
CA ARG A 17 -10.65 -24.09 -5.16
C ARG A 17 -9.41 -23.22 -5.01
N HIS A 18 -9.37 -22.41 -3.95
CA HIS A 18 -8.15 -21.99 -3.24
C HIS A 18 -8.54 -21.05 -2.10
N PHE A 19 -9.22 -21.61 -1.10
CA PHE A 19 -9.13 -21.16 0.28
C PHE A 19 -9.14 -22.43 1.12
N THR A 20 -7.98 -22.82 1.63
CA THR A 20 -7.87 -23.87 2.64
C THR A 20 -7.12 -23.32 3.84
N TYR A 21 -7.85 -23.32 4.95
CA TYR A 21 -7.43 -23.12 6.32
C TYR A 21 -6.34 -24.13 6.71
N THR A 22 -5.31 -23.67 7.43
CA THR A 22 -4.17 -24.48 7.88
C THR A 22 -4.50 -25.26 9.15
N GLY A 23 -4.54 -26.58 9.05
CA GLY A 23 -4.43 -27.52 10.17
C GLY A 23 -3.18 -28.38 10.00
N ILE A 24 -2.35 -28.45 11.04
CA ILE A 24 -1.09 -29.20 11.12
C ILE A 24 -1.38 -30.72 11.16
N THR A 25 -0.56 -31.55 10.50
CA THR A 25 0.16 -32.75 11.03
C THR A 25 0.76 -33.62 9.88
N THR A 26 2.09 -33.59 9.79
CA THR A 26 3.10 -34.68 9.73
C THR A 26 3.13 -35.80 8.65
N THR A 27 4.33 -35.92 8.04
CA THR A 27 5.08 -37.07 7.45
C THR A 27 4.55 -37.86 6.24
N ALA A 28 5.33 -37.90 5.14
CA ALA A 28 6.31 -38.96 4.82
C ALA A 28 6.76 -38.90 3.33
N SER A 29 8.06 -39.07 3.08
CA SER A 29 8.68 -39.39 1.77
C SER A 29 8.90 -40.91 1.67
N PRO A 30 9.07 -41.53 0.47
CA PRO A 30 10.42 -41.62 -0.11
C PRO A 30 10.55 -41.71 -1.67
N SER A 31 11.71 -41.23 -2.13
CA SER A 31 12.66 -41.84 -3.09
C SER A 31 12.24 -42.30 -4.51
N GLY A 32 12.97 -41.77 -5.51
CA GLY A 32 13.15 -42.36 -6.86
C GLY A 32 14.36 -41.74 -7.57
N VAL A 33 15.26 -42.58 -8.10
CA VAL A 33 16.68 -42.31 -8.42
C VAL A 33 16.96 -42.35 -9.93
N ALA A 34 17.72 -41.35 -10.44
CA ALA A 34 18.67 -41.33 -11.59
C ALA A 34 18.18 -41.70 -13.02
N PRO A 35 18.97 -41.51 -14.13
CA PRO A 35 20.35 -41.00 -14.25
C PRO A 35 20.63 -39.93 -15.34
N THR A 36 21.84 -39.38 -15.26
CA THR A 36 22.58 -38.50 -16.19
C THR A 36 22.95 -39.14 -17.54
N PRO A 37 23.29 -38.32 -18.55
CA PRO A 37 24.53 -38.56 -19.30
C PRO A 37 25.44 -37.33 -19.50
N LYS A 38 26.74 -37.62 -19.63
CA LYS A 38 27.91 -36.73 -19.81
C LYS A 38 28.32 -36.60 -21.30
N PRO A 39 29.29 -35.72 -21.66
CA PRO A 39 29.29 -34.89 -22.88
C PRO A 39 30.32 -35.29 -23.95
N THR A 40 30.24 -34.68 -25.15
CA THR A 40 31.33 -34.55 -26.15
C THR A 40 30.91 -33.62 -27.33
N PRO A 41 31.81 -33.10 -28.19
CA PRO A 41 32.88 -32.15 -27.90
C PRO A 41 32.74 -30.80 -28.67
N LYS A 42 33.54 -29.81 -28.23
CA LYS A 42 33.61 -28.42 -28.69
C LYS A 42 34.04 -28.27 -30.15
N ARG A 43 33.28 -27.48 -30.93
CA ARG A 43 33.73 -26.87 -32.20
C ARG A 43 34.35 -25.50 -31.90
N LYS A 44 35.64 -25.35 -32.20
CA LYS A 44 36.35 -24.06 -32.18
C LYS A 44 35.80 -23.17 -33.30
N GLN A 45 35.32 -21.97 -32.97
CA GLN A 45 35.24 -20.86 -33.90
C GLN A 45 36.10 -19.72 -33.37
N LEU A 46 36.91 -19.19 -34.29
CA LEU A 46 37.88 -18.13 -34.07
C LEU A 46 37.21 -16.87 -33.51
N ALA A 47 37.94 -16.20 -32.63
CA ALA A 47 37.60 -14.91 -32.07
C ALA A 47 37.67 -13.83 -33.15
N GLU A 48 36.57 -13.12 -33.35
CA GLU A 48 36.53 -11.86 -34.08
C GLU A 48 36.39 -10.73 -33.03
N GLN A 49 37.35 -9.81 -33.05
CA GLN A 49 37.45 -8.69 -32.11
C GLN A 49 36.27 -7.72 -32.32
N ALA A 50 35.32 -7.72 -31.38
CA ALA A 50 34.25 -6.72 -31.34
C ALA A 50 34.67 -5.54 -30.46
N SER A 51 34.82 -4.37 -31.08
CA SER A 51 34.99 -3.07 -30.40
C SER A 51 33.78 -2.76 -29.48
N PRO A 52 33.99 -2.10 -28.33
CA PRO A 52 32.90 -1.83 -27.40
C PRO A 52 31.94 -0.77 -27.98
N SER A 53 30.69 -1.18 -28.22
CA SER A 53 29.62 -0.25 -28.59
C SER A 53 29.30 0.69 -27.41
N PRO A 54 29.07 1.99 -27.65
CA PRO A 54 28.80 2.94 -26.59
C PRO A 54 27.51 2.57 -25.84
N ALA A 55 27.57 2.59 -24.50
CA ALA A 55 26.47 2.26 -23.62
C ALA A 55 25.23 3.09 -23.99
N LYS A 56 24.17 2.41 -24.47
CA LYS A 56 22.88 3.04 -24.75
C LYS A 56 22.32 3.60 -23.44
N LYS A 57 22.35 4.93 -23.29
CA LYS A 57 21.59 5.64 -22.25
C LYS A 57 20.14 5.15 -22.31
N ARG A 58 19.66 4.53 -21.23
CA ARG A 58 18.27 4.04 -21.14
C ARG A 58 17.34 5.23 -21.37
N ARG A 59 16.60 5.20 -22.48
CA ARG A 59 15.55 6.20 -22.74
C ARG A 59 14.55 6.14 -21.57
N PRO A 60 14.18 7.27 -20.96
CA PRO A 60 13.15 7.25 -19.93
C PRO A 60 11.88 6.63 -20.51
N SER A 61 11.17 5.81 -19.72
CA SER A 61 9.86 5.31 -20.10
C SER A 61 8.98 6.49 -20.48
N SER A 62 8.23 6.39 -21.58
CA SER A 62 7.49 7.52 -22.18
C SER A 62 6.38 8.14 -21.31
N LYS A 63 6.31 7.76 -20.04
CA LYS A 63 5.34 8.24 -19.04
C LYS A 63 5.94 9.13 -17.96
N TYR A 64 7.25 9.10 -17.70
CA TYR A 64 7.83 9.95 -16.65
C TYR A 64 7.64 11.43 -16.96
N ALA A 65 7.19 12.21 -15.99
CA ALA A 65 7.12 13.67 -16.09
C ALA A 65 8.16 14.30 -15.15
N PRO A 66 9.06 15.17 -15.66
CA PRO A 66 9.98 15.90 -14.80
C PRO A 66 9.21 16.83 -13.84
N PRO A 67 9.76 17.14 -12.65
CA PRO A 67 9.10 18.02 -11.69
C PRO A 67 8.70 19.39 -12.26
N SER A 68 9.48 19.92 -13.21
CA SER A 68 9.18 21.19 -13.90
C SER A 68 7.83 21.23 -14.60
N LYS A 69 7.26 20.09 -15.03
CA LYS A 69 5.95 20.03 -15.69
C LYS A 69 4.81 20.54 -14.80
N TYR A 70 4.89 20.30 -13.49
CA TYR A 70 3.86 20.67 -12.51
C TYR A 70 4.37 21.65 -11.45
N ALA A 71 5.49 22.33 -11.71
CA ALA A 71 6.09 23.27 -10.75
C ALA A 71 5.21 24.49 -10.42
N HIS A 72 4.19 24.75 -11.25
CA HIS A 72 3.17 25.78 -11.00
C HIS A 72 2.10 25.35 -9.98
N LEU A 73 2.09 24.08 -9.57
CA LEU A 73 1.18 23.55 -8.56
C LEU A 73 1.90 23.40 -7.22
N SER A 74 1.25 23.88 -6.16
CA SER A 74 1.72 23.66 -4.79
C SER A 74 1.55 22.20 -4.38
N PRO A 75 2.49 21.64 -3.59
CA PRO A 75 2.25 20.41 -2.84
C PRO A 75 1.00 20.55 -1.96
N LEU A 76 0.35 19.42 -1.67
CA LEU A 76 -0.76 19.39 -0.72
C LEU A 76 -0.19 19.50 0.71
N THR A 77 -0.79 20.36 1.53
CA THR A 77 -0.50 20.43 2.96
C THR A 77 -0.96 19.14 3.64
N ASP A 78 -0.08 18.52 4.41
CA ASP A 78 -0.46 17.34 5.20
C ASP A 78 -1.40 17.74 6.35
N ILE A 79 -2.33 16.85 6.67
CA ILE A 79 -3.25 16.99 7.80
C ILE A 79 -2.82 16.00 8.87
N LEU A 80 -1.92 16.43 9.75
CA LEU A 80 -1.31 15.63 10.79
C LEU A 80 -1.33 16.41 12.11
N GLU A 81 -1.87 15.77 13.14
CA GLU A 81 -1.95 16.29 14.51
C GLU A 81 -1.55 15.16 15.48
N PRO A 82 -1.14 15.49 16.72
CA PRO A 82 -0.99 14.49 17.77
C PRO A 82 -2.31 13.77 18.06
N ASN A 83 -2.23 12.58 18.66
CA ASN A 83 -3.39 11.82 19.15
C ASN A 83 -4.40 11.40 18.07
N LEU A 84 -4.02 11.30 16.80
CA LEU A 84 -4.91 10.76 15.76
C LEU A 84 -5.12 9.24 15.93
N ILE A 85 -6.34 8.76 15.73
CA ILE A 85 -6.63 7.32 15.64
C ILE A 85 -5.98 6.76 14.38
N CYS A 86 -6.09 7.48 13.26
CA CYS A 86 -5.43 7.05 12.06
C CYS A 86 -5.03 8.15 11.08
N VAL A 87 -4.05 7.83 10.24
CA VAL A 87 -3.61 8.65 9.12
C VAL A 87 -3.76 7.87 7.83
N PHE A 88 -4.37 8.49 6.81
CA PHE A 88 -4.43 7.95 5.46
C PHE A 88 -3.21 8.39 4.66
N VAL A 89 -2.51 7.44 4.04
CA VAL A 89 -1.36 7.71 3.18
C VAL A 89 -1.76 7.50 1.73
N GLY A 90 -1.92 8.62 1.02
CA GLY A 90 -2.08 8.66 -0.42
C GLY A 90 -0.76 8.53 -1.17
N PHE A 91 -0.85 8.42 -2.50
CA PHE A 91 0.32 8.28 -3.35
C PHE A 91 1.02 9.64 -3.52
N ASN A 92 0.34 10.57 -4.19
CA ASN A 92 0.76 11.95 -4.39
C ASN A 92 -0.45 12.81 -4.76
N PRO A 93 -0.36 14.14 -4.63
CA PRO A 93 -1.41 15.05 -5.07
C PRO A 93 -1.68 14.91 -6.58
N GLY A 94 -2.90 14.51 -6.94
CA GLY A 94 -3.38 14.68 -8.32
C GLY A 94 -3.54 16.15 -8.66
N VAL A 95 -3.54 16.53 -9.95
CA VAL A 95 -3.71 17.94 -10.39
C VAL A 95 -4.87 18.64 -9.70
N ARG A 96 -6.04 17.99 -9.60
CA ARG A 96 -7.21 18.58 -8.92
C ARG A 96 -7.01 18.77 -7.42
N THR A 97 -6.42 17.78 -6.73
CA THR A 97 -6.07 17.89 -5.31
C THR A 97 -5.07 18.99 -5.05
N ALA A 98 -4.05 19.12 -5.89
CA ALA A 98 -3.06 20.20 -5.77
C ALA A 98 -3.67 21.58 -6.07
N THR A 99 -4.61 21.66 -7.02
CA THR A 99 -5.28 22.93 -7.37
C THR A 99 -6.28 23.37 -6.32
N SER A 100 -7.06 22.44 -5.75
CA SER A 100 -8.07 22.76 -4.74
C SER A 100 -7.51 22.85 -3.33
N GLY A 101 -6.30 22.31 -3.09
CA GLY A 101 -5.73 22.21 -1.75
C GLY A 101 -6.39 21.17 -0.85
N HIS A 102 -7.15 20.23 -1.43
CA HIS A 102 -7.94 19.25 -0.67
C HIS A 102 -7.67 17.80 -1.09
N ALA A 103 -7.50 16.93 -0.11
CA ALA A 103 -7.18 15.52 -0.29
C ALA A 103 -8.27 14.79 -1.08
N TYR A 104 -7.83 13.97 -2.05
CA TYR A 104 -8.70 13.12 -2.86
C TYR A 104 -9.84 13.86 -3.60
N ALA A 105 -9.64 15.13 -3.96
CA ALA A 105 -10.67 16.02 -4.53
C ALA A 105 -11.16 15.68 -5.95
N HIS A 106 -10.49 14.75 -6.67
CA HIS A 106 -10.93 14.39 -8.02
C HIS A 106 -12.26 13.63 -8.00
N PRO A 107 -13.26 13.96 -8.85
CA PRO A 107 -14.58 13.30 -8.82
C PRO A 107 -14.56 11.79 -9.04
N SER A 108 -13.58 11.29 -9.80
CA SER A 108 -13.40 9.84 -9.99
C SER A 108 -12.71 9.14 -8.82
N ASN A 109 -12.27 9.88 -7.80
CA ASN A 109 -11.67 9.32 -6.61
C ASN A 109 -12.78 8.86 -5.64
N SER A 110 -12.74 7.58 -5.25
CA SER A 110 -13.76 6.98 -4.40
C SER A 110 -13.44 7.08 -2.90
N PHE A 111 -12.39 7.80 -2.48
CA PHE A 111 -11.96 7.89 -1.08
C PHE A 111 -13.10 8.30 -0.16
N TRP A 112 -13.74 9.44 -0.41
CA TRP A 112 -14.83 9.95 0.41
C TRP A 112 -16.06 9.02 0.43
N LYS A 113 -16.31 8.30 -0.66
CA LYS A 113 -17.37 7.28 -0.69
C LYS A 113 -16.99 6.09 0.22
N LEU A 114 -15.77 5.59 0.08
CA LEU A 114 -15.26 4.44 0.85
C LEU A 114 -15.14 4.76 2.34
N LEU A 115 -14.70 5.97 2.67
CA LEU A 115 -14.63 6.49 4.04
C LEU A 115 -16.00 6.39 4.74
N HIS A 116 -17.05 6.83 4.06
CA HIS A 116 -18.40 6.72 4.58
C HIS A 116 -18.91 5.27 4.60
N SER A 117 -18.82 4.54 3.47
CA SER A 117 -19.39 3.19 3.39
C SER A 117 -18.69 2.17 4.30
N SER A 118 -17.44 2.41 4.70
CA SER A 118 -16.76 1.57 5.69
C SER A 118 -17.07 1.96 7.14
N GLY A 119 -17.83 3.03 7.37
CA GLY A 119 -18.15 3.55 8.71
C GLY A 119 -17.05 4.40 9.35
N LEU A 120 -16.03 4.83 8.58
CA LEU A 120 -15.02 5.77 9.09
C LEU A 120 -15.64 7.15 9.33
N THR A 121 -16.74 7.48 8.67
CA THR A 121 -17.52 8.70 8.88
C THR A 121 -19.00 8.34 8.93
N ASP A 122 -19.78 9.08 9.71
CA ASP A 122 -21.24 8.93 9.88
C ASP A 122 -22.04 9.43 8.67
N ARG A 123 -21.43 10.30 7.86
CA ARG A 123 -21.94 10.77 6.58
C ARG A 123 -20.84 10.84 5.54
N ARG A 124 -21.21 11.00 4.27
CA ARG A 124 -20.24 11.27 3.21
C ARG A 124 -19.74 12.72 3.28
N CYS A 125 -18.54 12.91 3.83
CA CYS A 125 -17.82 14.18 3.77
C CYS A 125 -17.41 14.56 2.33
N ARG A 126 -17.24 15.85 2.10
CA ARG A 126 -16.68 16.43 0.88
C ARG A 126 -15.17 16.65 1.04
N PRO A 127 -14.41 16.76 -0.08
CA PRO A 127 -12.97 17.06 -0.03
C PRO A 127 -12.62 18.27 0.82
N GLU A 128 -13.44 19.33 0.79
CA GLU A 128 -13.21 20.58 1.51
C GLU A 128 -13.24 20.43 3.05
N GLU A 129 -13.72 19.28 3.54
CA GLU A 129 -13.86 18.95 4.95
C GLU A 129 -12.68 18.11 5.46
N ASP A 130 -11.63 17.90 4.65
CA ASP A 130 -10.43 17.17 5.05
C ASP A 130 -9.71 17.80 6.24
N VAL A 131 -9.66 19.14 6.29
CA VAL A 131 -9.12 19.95 7.39
C VAL A 131 -9.86 19.76 8.71
N ASP A 132 -11.11 19.32 8.67
CA ASP A 132 -11.91 19.08 9.87
C ASP A 132 -11.81 17.63 10.37
N LEU A 133 -11.21 16.71 9.59
CA LEU A 133 -11.11 15.30 9.97
C LEU A 133 -10.39 15.05 11.32
N PRO A 134 -9.31 15.78 11.68
CA PRO A 134 -8.68 15.63 12.99
C PRO A 134 -9.67 15.90 14.13
N ARG A 135 -10.32 17.06 14.08
CA ARG A 135 -11.26 17.51 15.12
C ARG A 135 -12.53 16.65 15.18
N LEU A 136 -13.08 16.27 14.04
CA LEU A 136 -14.37 15.56 13.98
C LEU A 136 -14.24 14.05 14.20
N TYR A 137 -13.12 13.45 13.77
CA TYR A 137 -13.01 11.99 13.69
C TYR A 137 -11.68 11.43 14.17
N ALA A 138 -10.75 12.27 14.64
CA ALA A 138 -9.36 11.91 14.97
C ALA A 138 -8.66 11.22 13.79
N MET A 139 -8.86 11.72 12.56
CA MET A 139 -8.24 11.19 11.35
C MET A 139 -7.44 12.26 10.62
N GLY A 140 -6.30 11.87 10.04
CA GLY A 140 -5.44 12.75 9.24
C GLY A 140 -5.14 12.19 7.85
N ASN A 141 -4.42 12.96 7.04
CA ASN A 141 -3.94 12.53 5.73
C ASN A 141 -2.53 13.05 5.39
N THR A 142 -1.80 12.26 4.61
CA THR A 142 -0.51 12.64 4.01
C THR A 142 -0.29 11.85 2.71
N ASN A 143 0.82 12.09 2.02
CA ASN A 143 1.24 11.33 0.85
C ASN A 143 2.69 10.84 0.99
N ILE A 144 2.99 9.70 0.36
CA ILE A 144 4.37 9.20 0.25
C ILE A 144 5.24 10.08 -0.66
N VAL A 145 4.65 10.72 -1.68
CA VAL A 145 5.32 11.70 -2.55
C VAL A 145 4.59 13.04 -2.49
N SER A 146 5.33 14.12 -2.23
CA SER A 146 4.78 15.48 -2.10
C SER A 146 4.44 16.13 -3.44
N ARG A 147 5.18 15.78 -4.49
CA ARG A 147 5.07 16.39 -5.82
C ARG A 147 3.71 16.08 -6.49
N PRO A 148 3.03 17.10 -7.04
CA PRO A 148 1.87 16.86 -7.89
C PRO A 148 2.20 16.17 -9.22
N SER A 149 1.31 15.28 -9.66
CA SER A 149 1.32 14.73 -11.02
C SER A 149 -0.10 14.39 -11.49
N LYS A 150 -0.29 14.17 -12.79
CA LYS A 150 -1.60 13.72 -13.31
C LYS A 150 -1.83 12.24 -13.01
N ASP A 151 -0.77 11.45 -13.00
CA ASP A 151 -0.80 10.01 -12.81
C ASP A 151 0.43 9.57 -12.00
N VAL A 152 0.26 8.55 -11.15
CA VAL A 152 1.36 7.92 -10.41
C VAL A 152 2.40 7.31 -11.35
N ALA A 153 2.01 6.94 -12.58
CA ALA A 153 2.92 6.46 -13.60
C ALA A 153 3.90 7.54 -14.13
N GLU A 154 3.67 8.82 -13.80
CA GLU A 154 4.58 9.93 -14.12
C GLU A 154 5.70 10.12 -13.07
N LEU A 155 5.64 9.39 -11.95
CA LEU A 155 6.63 9.43 -10.88
C LEU A 155 7.74 8.40 -11.11
N ALA A 156 8.97 8.75 -10.75
CA ALA A 156 10.07 7.77 -10.79
C ALA A 156 9.92 6.78 -9.62
N LYS A 157 10.23 5.50 -9.82
CA LYS A 157 10.18 4.52 -8.71
C LYS A 157 11.05 4.92 -7.52
N GLN A 158 12.23 5.48 -7.81
CA GLN A 158 13.16 5.94 -6.78
C GLN A 158 12.60 7.14 -5.99
N GLU A 159 11.81 7.99 -6.63
CA GLU A 159 11.13 9.12 -5.96
C GLU A 159 10.14 8.62 -4.91
N VAL A 160 9.39 7.55 -5.22
CA VAL A 160 8.44 6.93 -4.29
C VAL A 160 9.16 6.24 -3.13
N ILE A 161 10.23 5.50 -3.42
CA ILE A 161 11.04 4.81 -2.40
C ILE A 161 11.72 5.82 -1.47
N ALA A 162 12.25 6.93 -2.01
CA ALA A 162 12.84 8.01 -1.22
C ALA A 162 11.83 8.73 -0.31
N GLY A 163 10.53 8.64 -0.62
CA GLY A 163 9.45 9.14 0.23
C GLY A 163 9.20 8.33 1.50
N VAL A 164 9.63 7.07 1.56
CA VAL A 164 9.41 6.17 2.70
C VAL A 164 10.02 6.70 4.00
N PRO A 165 11.32 7.06 4.09
CA PRO A 165 11.89 7.57 5.33
C PRO A 165 11.26 8.89 5.77
N ILE A 166 10.87 9.76 4.82
CA ILE A 166 10.17 11.02 5.12
C ILE A 166 8.80 10.74 5.74
N LEU A 167 8.06 9.78 5.18
CA LEU A 167 6.79 9.33 5.70
C LEU A 167 6.96 8.72 7.10
N ASP A 168 7.93 7.83 7.30
CA ASP A 168 8.20 7.19 8.59
C ASP A 168 8.51 8.24 9.68
N ASN A 169 9.31 9.26 9.35
CA ASN A 169 9.58 10.38 10.27
C ASN A 169 8.32 11.18 10.63
N LYS A 170 7.39 11.39 9.70
CA LYS A 170 6.10 12.03 10.01
C LYS A 170 5.29 11.15 10.97
N ILE A 171 5.20 9.85 10.71
CA ILE A 171 4.47 8.92 11.58
C ILE A 171 5.12 8.87 12.97
N HIS A 172 6.45 8.87 13.05
CA HIS A 172 7.18 8.95 14.31
C HIS A 172 6.84 10.22 15.09
N LYS A 173 6.85 11.37 14.42
CA LYS A 173 6.57 12.67 15.04
C LYS A 173 5.14 12.78 15.60
N PHE A 174 4.15 12.30 14.85
CA PHE A 174 2.74 12.49 15.20
C PHE A 174 2.10 11.32 15.94
N LYS A 175 2.80 10.17 15.99
CA LYS A 175 2.43 8.94 16.71
C LYS A 175 0.94 8.56 16.58
N PRO A 176 0.36 8.47 15.36
CA PRO A 176 -1.01 8.00 15.22
C PRO A 176 -1.12 6.54 15.66
N GLU A 177 -2.28 6.09 16.13
CA GLU A 177 -2.47 4.68 16.53
C GLU A 177 -2.35 3.73 15.33
N ALA A 178 -2.81 4.16 14.16
CA ALA A 178 -2.73 3.39 12.91
C ALA A 178 -2.43 4.24 11.68
N VAL A 179 -1.89 3.58 10.65
CA VAL A 179 -1.66 4.14 9.32
C VAL A 179 -2.41 3.28 8.30
N CYS A 180 -3.25 3.92 7.49
CA CYS A 180 -3.94 3.27 6.38
C CYS A 180 -3.26 3.63 5.05
N ILE A 181 -2.58 2.66 4.45
CA ILE A 181 -1.93 2.77 3.16
C ILE A 181 -2.97 2.64 2.05
N VAL A 182 -3.26 3.75 1.37
CA VAL A 182 -4.35 3.86 0.38
C VAL A 182 -3.89 3.39 -1.00
N GLY A 183 -3.47 2.13 -1.08
CA GLY A 183 -3.13 1.45 -2.33
C GLY A 183 -1.89 0.57 -2.23
N LYS A 184 -2.00 -0.61 -2.87
CA LYS A 184 -0.94 -1.62 -2.95
C LYS A 184 0.43 -1.08 -3.37
N SER A 185 0.48 -0.18 -4.35
CA SER A 185 1.75 0.31 -4.89
C SER A 185 2.56 1.15 -3.90
N ILE A 186 1.90 1.82 -2.94
CA ILE A 186 2.56 2.53 -1.83
C ILE A 186 3.16 1.50 -0.89
N TRP A 187 2.38 0.46 -0.54
CA TRP A 187 2.85 -0.63 0.31
C TRP A 187 4.05 -1.38 -0.31
N GLU A 188 4.02 -1.65 -1.61
CA GLU A 188 5.16 -2.25 -2.31
C GLU A 188 6.42 -1.36 -2.25
N ALA A 189 6.28 -0.04 -2.22
CA ALA A 189 7.42 0.87 -2.09
C ALA A 189 7.99 0.86 -0.67
N ILE A 190 7.13 0.88 0.36
CA ILE A 190 7.53 0.73 1.77
C ILE A 190 8.26 -0.61 1.98
N TRP A 191 7.68 -1.70 1.47
CA TRP A 191 8.27 -3.03 1.55
C TRP A 191 9.62 -3.07 0.82
N GLN A 192 9.71 -2.48 -0.37
CA GLN A 192 10.95 -2.44 -1.13
C GLN A 192 12.05 -1.64 -0.44
N TYR A 193 11.70 -0.51 0.20
CA TYR A 193 12.64 0.25 1.00
C TYR A 193 13.19 -0.58 2.16
N ARG A 194 12.31 -1.28 2.90
CA ARG A 194 12.70 -2.07 4.07
C ARG A 194 13.43 -3.38 3.75
N ASN A 195 13.11 -4.02 2.62
CA ASN A 195 13.58 -5.37 2.31
C ASN A 195 14.48 -5.46 1.06
N GLY A 196 14.74 -4.34 0.38
CA GLY A 196 15.48 -4.28 -0.89
C GLY A 196 14.77 -4.89 -2.11
N LYS A 197 13.60 -5.52 -1.92
CA LYS A 197 12.80 -6.18 -2.97
C LYS A 197 11.32 -5.92 -2.75
N LYS A 198 10.50 -6.04 -3.80
CA LYS A 198 9.04 -6.00 -3.68
C LYS A 198 8.51 -7.29 -3.03
N PRO A 199 7.33 -7.25 -2.37
CA PRO A 199 6.69 -8.44 -1.88
C PRO A 199 6.26 -9.31 -3.06
N THR A 200 6.42 -10.62 -2.91
CA THR A 200 5.81 -11.63 -3.77
C THR A 200 4.29 -11.64 -3.60
N LYS A 201 3.58 -12.37 -4.46
CA LYS A 201 2.13 -12.52 -4.34
C LYS A 201 1.72 -13.20 -3.01
N ALA A 202 2.56 -14.08 -2.48
CA ALA A 202 2.31 -14.79 -1.22
C ALA A 202 2.58 -13.91 0.01
N GLU A 203 3.53 -12.97 -0.10
CA GLU A 203 3.86 -12.01 0.98
C GLU A 203 2.90 -10.82 1.02
N PHE A 204 2.09 -10.61 -0.02
CA PHE A 204 1.15 -9.50 -0.09
C PHE A 204 -0.27 -9.90 0.31
N SER A 205 -0.83 -9.17 1.26
CA SER A 205 -2.26 -9.18 1.59
C SER A 205 -2.78 -7.75 1.81
N TYR A 206 -4.06 -7.53 1.50
CA TYR A 206 -4.79 -6.37 2.01
C TYR A 206 -5.18 -6.60 3.46
N GLY A 207 -5.45 -5.52 4.19
CA GLY A 207 -5.85 -5.58 5.59
C GLY A 207 -4.73 -5.22 6.57
N TRP A 208 -4.91 -5.60 7.82
CA TRP A 208 -3.92 -5.43 8.88
C TRP A 208 -2.63 -6.19 8.56
N GLN A 209 -1.50 -5.53 8.76
CA GLN A 209 -0.17 -6.11 8.61
C GLN A 209 0.37 -6.55 9.99
N GLU A 210 1.34 -7.45 9.98
CA GLU A 210 2.05 -7.89 11.19
C GLU A 210 2.75 -6.73 11.91
N GLU A 211 2.93 -6.83 13.22
CA GLU A 211 3.50 -5.76 14.06
C GLU A 211 4.91 -5.31 13.64
N ARG A 212 5.73 -6.23 13.10
CA ARG A 212 7.05 -5.90 12.52
C ARG A 212 6.99 -4.87 11.39
N HIS A 213 5.80 -4.65 10.84
CA HIS A 213 5.54 -3.69 9.78
C HIS A 213 5.02 -2.34 10.27
N ASN A 214 4.85 -2.14 11.58
CA ASN A 214 4.48 -0.85 12.15
C ASN A 214 5.37 0.29 11.63
N MET A 215 4.81 1.48 11.56
CA MET A 215 5.47 2.67 11.02
C MET A 215 5.84 3.67 12.12
N GLY A 216 6.90 4.43 11.88
CA GLY A 216 7.38 5.46 12.80
C GLY A 216 8.26 4.95 13.94
N LYS A 217 8.68 3.68 13.96
CA LYS A 217 9.71 3.23 14.91
C LYS A 217 11.08 3.57 14.34
N LEU A 218 11.75 4.61 14.85
CA LEU A 218 13.12 4.93 14.49
C LEU A 218 14.11 4.34 15.53
N PRO A 219 15.29 3.83 15.12
CA PRO A 219 15.76 3.65 13.75
C PRO A 219 15.89 2.17 13.38
N TRP A 220 15.76 1.95 12.08
CA TRP A 220 16.19 0.75 11.38
C TRP A 220 17.74 0.60 11.35
N ASP A 221 18.46 1.53 11.97
CA ASP A 221 19.90 1.54 12.25
C ASP A 221 20.11 1.61 13.77
N GLU A 222 20.99 0.78 14.31
CA GLU A 222 21.38 0.82 15.72
C GLU A 222 22.03 2.18 16.06
N GLY A 223 21.56 2.86 17.11
CA GLY A 223 22.35 3.92 17.79
C GLY A 223 21.85 5.38 17.71
N VAL A 224 20.57 5.64 17.43
CA VAL A 224 19.99 6.98 17.69
C VAL A 224 19.39 6.98 19.09
N GLU A 225 19.76 7.97 19.91
CA GLU A 225 19.16 8.18 21.23
C GLU A 225 17.67 8.47 21.07
N VAL A 226 16.87 7.67 21.77
CA VAL A 226 15.41 7.75 21.76
C VAL A 226 14.99 8.59 22.99
N ASP A 227 14.20 9.65 22.78
CA ASP A 227 13.67 10.45 23.89
C ASP A 227 12.84 9.55 24.83
N GLY A 228 12.91 9.76 26.15
CA GLY A 228 12.37 8.81 27.16
C GLY A 228 10.86 8.50 27.08
N ASP A 229 10.07 9.28 26.33
CA ASP A 229 8.65 9.01 26.05
C ASP A 229 8.41 8.01 24.89
N ASP A 230 9.49 7.58 24.22
CA ASP A 230 9.44 6.71 23.03
C ASP A 230 9.79 5.24 23.30
N GLU A 231 10.26 4.87 24.51
CA GLU A 231 10.67 3.49 24.81
C GLU A 231 9.53 2.47 24.68
N ASP A 232 8.29 2.86 24.97
CA ASP A 232 7.12 1.96 24.97
C ASP A 232 6.29 2.00 23.68
N TRP A 233 6.54 2.95 22.77
CA TRP A 233 5.73 3.07 21.55
C TRP A 233 6.22 2.12 20.44
N VAL A 234 5.44 1.06 20.21
CA VAL A 234 5.75 0.02 19.19
C VAL A 234 5.51 0.45 17.73
N GLY A 235 5.29 1.74 17.49
CA GLY A 235 4.94 2.31 16.19
C GLY A 235 3.44 2.17 15.84
N ALA A 236 3.04 2.89 14.79
CA ALA A 236 1.66 2.89 14.31
C ALA A 236 1.33 1.58 13.56
N ARG A 237 0.18 0.97 13.88
CA ARG A 237 -0.29 -0.25 13.20
C ARG A 237 -0.59 0.01 11.74
N VAL A 238 -0.17 -0.87 10.83
CA VAL A 238 -0.37 -0.67 9.39
C VAL A 238 -1.58 -1.45 8.88
N PHE A 239 -2.46 -0.75 8.17
CA PHE A 239 -3.53 -1.33 7.36
C PHE A 239 -3.28 -1.02 5.88
N VAL A 240 -3.35 -2.03 5.00
CA VAL A 240 -3.20 -1.84 3.56
C VAL A 240 -4.56 -1.94 2.88
N ALA A 241 -5.00 -0.81 2.31
CA ALA A 241 -6.28 -0.69 1.62
C ALA A 241 -6.11 -0.69 0.09
N THR A 242 -7.24 -0.73 -0.61
CA THR A 242 -7.28 -0.60 -2.06
C THR A 242 -7.05 0.85 -2.51
N SER A 243 -6.56 1.02 -3.73
CA SER A 243 -6.48 2.36 -4.33
C SER A 243 -7.87 2.93 -4.58
N THR A 244 -8.03 4.21 -4.24
CA THR A 244 -9.25 5.00 -4.40
C THR A 244 -9.29 5.76 -5.73
N SER A 245 -8.20 5.77 -6.49
CA SER A 245 -8.14 6.45 -7.79
C SER A 245 -9.05 5.77 -8.81
N GLY A 246 -9.81 6.57 -9.57
CA GLY A 246 -10.57 6.09 -10.72
C GLY A 246 -9.70 5.53 -11.85
N LEU A 247 -8.39 5.82 -11.86
CA LEU A 247 -7.44 5.20 -12.79
C LEU A 247 -7.09 3.74 -12.42
N SER A 248 -7.45 3.31 -11.21
CA SER A 248 -7.20 1.95 -10.70
C SER A 248 -8.48 1.11 -10.73
N ALA A 249 -8.70 0.42 -11.84
CA ALA A 249 -9.91 -0.38 -12.11
C ALA A 249 -9.78 -1.88 -11.81
N SER A 250 -8.76 -2.31 -11.05
CA SER A 250 -8.46 -3.74 -10.84
C SER A 250 -9.45 -4.48 -9.93
N LEU A 251 -10.27 -3.76 -9.14
CA LEU A 251 -11.20 -4.33 -8.17
C LEU A 251 -12.57 -3.70 -8.32
N LYS A 252 -13.62 -4.51 -8.17
CA LYS A 252 -15.02 -4.08 -8.18
C LYS A 252 -15.32 -3.22 -6.94
N PRO A 253 -16.32 -2.31 -7.01
CA PRO A 253 -16.68 -1.48 -5.86
C PRO A 253 -16.96 -2.26 -4.57
N ALA A 254 -17.72 -3.36 -4.65
CA ALA A 254 -18.02 -4.21 -3.49
C ALA A 254 -16.77 -4.85 -2.87
N GLU A 255 -15.78 -5.23 -3.67
CA GLU A 255 -14.50 -5.77 -3.17
C GLU A 255 -13.69 -4.68 -2.47
N LYS A 256 -13.71 -3.44 -2.98
CA LYS A 256 -13.08 -2.31 -2.30
C LYS A 256 -13.77 -2.06 -0.96
N GLU A 257 -15.10 -2.03 -0.92
CA GLU A 257 -15.87 -1.82 0.32
C GLU A 257 -15.57 -2.92 1.36
N ALA A 258 -15.55 -4.19 0.94
CA ALA A 258 -15.20 -5.31 1.81
C ALA A 258 -13.77 -5.22 2.39
N ILE A 259 -12.80 -4.74 1.60
CA ILE A 259 -11.42 -4.54 2.07
C ILE A 259 -11.34 -3.37 3.06
N TRP A 260 -12.10 -2.29 2.88
CA TRP A 260 -12.06 -1.13 3.78
C TRP A 260 -12.82 -1.35 5.08
N LYS A 261 -13.86 -2.21 5.07
CA LYS A 261 -14.77 -2.40 6.20
C LYS A 261 -14.07 -2.78 7.52
N PRO A 262 -13.14 -3.75 7.59
CA PRO A 262 -12.46 -4.09 8.84
C PRO A 262 -11.67 -2.92 9.47
N PHE A 263 -11.13 -2.02 8.65
CA PHE A 263 -10.46 -0.82 9.15
C PHE A 263 -11.45 0.16 9.75
N GLY A 264 -12.57 0.39 9.06
CA GLY A 264 -13.63 1.27 9.57
C GLY A 264 -14.31 0.74 10.83
N ASP A 265 -14.47 -0.57 10.97
CA ASP A 265 -14.98 -1.19 12.21
C ASP A 265 -14.02 -0.97 13.38
N TRP A 266 -12.72 -1.18 13.15
CA TRP A 266 -11.70 -0.93 14.17
C TRP A 266 -11.64 0.55 14.58
N VAL A 267 -11.70 1.49 13.63
CA VAL A 267 -11.69 2.92 13.95
C VAL A 267 -12.95 3.33 14.73
N GLN A 268 -14.13 2.81 14.38
CA GLN A 268 -15.35 3.08 15.15
C GLN A 268 -15.22 2.58 16.59
N GLN A 269 -14.73 1.35 16.76
CA GLN A 269 -14.49 0.78 18.08
C GLN A 269 -13.50 1.64 18.88
N ARG A 270 -12.38 2.06 18.27
CA ARG A 270 -11.40 2.93 18.93
C ARG A 270 -11.93 4.30 19.32
N ARG A 271 -12.88 4.86 18.58
CA ARG A 271 -13.54 6.13 18.97
C ARG A 271 -14.43 5.97 20.20
N VAL A 272 -15.07 4.81 20.36
CA VAL A 272 -15.91 4.52 21.54
C VAL A 272 -15.07 4.27 22.79
N GLU A 273 -13.86 3.75 22.61
CA GLU A 273 -12.91 3.47 23.69
C GLU A 273 -12.10 4.70 24.17
N ARG A 274 -12.24 5.85 23.50
CA ARG A 274 -11.64 7.12 23.89
C ARG A 274 -12.63 7.97 24.67
#